data_AF-A0A2Z6R109-F1
#
_entry.id   AF-A0A2Z6R109-F1
#
_cell.length_a   1.000
_cell.length_b   1.000
_cell.length_c   1.000
_cell.angle_alpha   90.00
_cell.angle_beta   90.00
_cell.angle_gamma   90.00
#
_symmetry.space_group_name_H-M   'P 1'
#
loop_
_entity.id
_entity.type
_entity.pdbx_description
1 polymer ?
#
loop_
_entity_poly.entity_id
_entity_poly.type
_entity_poly.pdbx_seq_one_letter_code
_entity_poly.pdbx_strand_id
1 'polypeptide(L)'
;MSCRKWSERKNGTEALFDIYDGRVWKSFTDDDGALFFTKEFADTHIRLMLNMDWFQPFVNSQYSVGVIYAVFCNLPRNERFKPHNILTN
;
A
#
# COMPACT_ATOMS: atom_id res chain seq x y z
N MET A 1 14.52 -4.56 -7.59
CA MET A 1 15.62 -4.23 -6.64
C MET A 1 15.19 -3.27 -5.50
N SER A 2 14.39 -2.22 -5.75
CA SER A 2 13.91 -1.31 -4.68
C SER A 2 12.88 -1.95 -3.73
N CYS A 3 11.94 -2.75 -4.27
CA CYS A 3 10.89 -3.42 -3.50
C CYS A 3 11.45 -4.43 -2.48
N ARG A 4 12.44 -5.25 -2.88
CA ARG A 4 13.16 -6.16 -1.97
C ARG A 4 13.84 -5.44 -0.81
N LYS A 5 14.51 -4.31 -1.08
CA LYS A 5 15.15 -3.52 -0.02
C LYS A 5 14.13 -3.02 1.00
N TRP A 6 12.92 -2.67 0.56
CA TRP A 6 11.87 -2.20 1.46
C TRP A 6 11.22 -3.34 2.26
N SER A 7 11.01 -4.51 1.66
CA SER A 7 10.52 -5.69 2.37
C SER A 7 11.50 -6.21 3.42
N GLU A 8 12.79 -5.89 3.28
CA GLU A 8 13.85 -6.30 4.20
C GLU A 8 13.91 -5.52 5.51
N ARG A 9 13.22 -4.38 5.61
CA ARG A 9 13.21 -3.50 6.78
C ARG A 9 12.94 -4.28 8.06
N LYS A 10 13.86 -4.16 9.04
CA LYS A 10 13.62 -4.59 10.41
C LYS A 10 12.92 -3.48 11.18
N ASN A 11 11.82 -3.79 11.85
CA ASN A 11 11.19 -2.85 12.77
C ASN A 11 11.62 -3.23 14.20
N GLY A 12 12.42 -2.38 14.84
CA GLY A 12 13.02 -2.66 16.15
C GLY A 12 12.10 -2.39 17.34
N THR A 13 10.83 -2.09 17.08
CA THR A 13 9.84 -1.62 18.04
C THR A 13 8.47 -2.15 17.66
N GLU A 14 7.55 -2.23 18.62
CA GLU A 14 6.16 -2.68 18.38
C GLU A 14 5.29 -1.64 17.64
N ALA A 15 5.79 -0.42 17.45
CA ALA A 15 5.04 0.63 16.76
C ALA A 15 4.87 0.35 15.25
N LEU A 16 3.73 0.77 14.72
CA LEU A 16 3.39 0.69 13.29
C LEU A 16 3.87 1.97 12.58
N PHE A 17 5.00 1.92 11.87
CA PHE A 17 5.52 3.08 11.15
C PHE A 17 5.15 3.08 9.66
N ASP A 18 4.77 1.92 9.15
CA ASP A 18 4.40 1.73 7.75
C ASP A 18 3.30 0.67 7.64
N ILE A 19 2.58 0.66 6.52
CA ILE A 19 1.54 -0.34 6.26
C ILE A 19 2.07 -1.77 6.38
N TYR A 20 3.35 -2.03 6.07
CA TYR A 20 4.00 -3.35 6.22
C TYR A 20 3.96 -3.88 7.65
N ASP A 21 3.87 -2.99 8.63
CA ASP A 21 3.84 -3.37 10.03
C ASP A 21 2.49 -3.93 10.45
N GLY A 22 1.44 -3.68 9.65
CA GLY A 22 0.08 -4.12 9.90
C GLY A 22 -0.05 -5.65 9.94
N ARG A 23 -0.87 -6.13 10.88
CA ARG A 23 -1.08 -7.57 11.14
C ARG A 23 -1.47 -8.35 9.88
N VAL A 24 -2.35 -7.79 9.04
CA VAL A 24 -2.82 -8.43 7.81
C VAL A 24 -1.67 -8.84 6.90
N TRP A 25 -0.64 -8.01 6.75
CA TRP A 25 0.50 -8.31 5.88
C TRP A 25 1.49 -9.31 6.48
N LYS A 26 1.36 -9.60 7.78
CA LYS A 26 2.21 -10.55 8.52
C LYS A 26 1.53 -11.89 8.76
N SER A 27 0.20 -11.96 8.67
CA SER A 27 -0.58 -13.17 8.95
C SER A 27 -1.35 -13.71 7.75
N PHE A 28 -1.30 -13.03 6.60
CA PHE A 28 -1.96 -13.50 5.39
C PHE A 28 -1.20 -14.70 4.81
N THR A 29 -1.89 -15.84 4.75
CA THR A 29 -1.35 -17.10 4.24
C THR A 29 -2.00 -17.49 2.92
N ASP A 30 -1.31 -18.29 2.12
CA ASP A 30 -1.90 -18.99 0.98
C ASP A 30 -2.66 -20.26 1.41
N ASP A 31 -3.13 -21.01 0.42
CA ASP A 31 -3.89 -22.25 0.59
C ASP A 31 -3.07 -23.35 1.29
N ASP A 32 -1.74 -23.30 1.18
CA ASP A 32 -0.80 -24.23 1.81
C ASP A 32 -0.43 -23.80 3.25
N GLY A 33 -0.96 -22.67 3.72
CA GLY A 33 -0.66 -22.11 5.04
C GLY A 33 0.68 -21.39 5.12
N ALA A 34 1.39 -21.22 4.00
CA ALA A 34 2.62 -20.45 3.94
C ALA A 34 2.31 -18.95 3.92
N LEU A 35 3.20 -18.13 4.49
CA LEU A 35 3.02 -16.68 4.45
C LEU A 35 3.05 -16.19 3.02
N PHE A 36 1.96 -15.58 2.57
CA PHE A 36 1.84 -15.07 1.22
C PHE A 36 2.84 -13.93 0.99
N PHE A 37 3.09 -13.11 2.00
CA PHE A 37 3.95 -11.94 1.86
C PHE A 37 5.32 -12.12 2.52
N THR A 38 6.26 -12.72 1.80
CA THR A 38 7.67 -12.84 2.24
C THR A 38 8.59 -11.93 1.44
N LYS A 39 9.86 -11.85 1.88
CA LYS A 39 10.92 -11.10 1.18
C LYS A 39 11.26 -11.73 -0.17
N GLU A 40 11.13 -13.06 -0.26
CA GLU A 40 11.42 -13.85 -1.46
C GLU A 40 10.43 -13.52 -2.59
N PHE A 41 9.16 -13.33 -2.23
CA PHE A 41 8.09 -13.01 -3.17
C PHE A 41 7.82 -11.50 -3.32
N ALA A 42 8.72 -10.63 -2.84
CA ALA A 42 8.49 -9.18 -2.85
C ALA A 42 8.39 -8.55 -4.26
N ASP A 43 8.88 -9.23 -5.29
CA ASP A 43 8.79 -8.79 -6.70
C ASP A 43 7.65 -9.48 -7.47
N THR A 44 6.99 -10.49 -6.90
CA THR A 44 5.90 -11.26 -7.56
C THR A 44 4.55 -11.06 -6.87
N HIS A 45 4.53 -11.00 -5.54
CA HIS A 45 3.31 -10.80 -4.78
C HIS A 45 3.07 -9.30 -4.54
N ILE A 46 2.02 -8.80 -5.18
CA ILE A 46 1.70 -7.38 -5.21
C ILE A 46 0.73 -7.04 -4.08
N ARG A 47 1.05 -5.98 -3.36
CA ARG A 47 0.18 -5.32 -2.40
C ARG A 47 -0.32 -4.02 -3.02
N LEU A 48 -1.64 -3.86 -3.05
CA LEU A 48 -2.29 -2.67 -3.56
C LEU A 48 -3.05 -1.98 -2.43
N MET A 49 -2.94 -0.65 -2.35
CA MET A 49 -3.83 0.18 -1.54
C MET A 49 -4.74 0.93 -2.49
N LEU A 50 -6.05 0.76 -2.32
CA LEU A 50 -7.08 1.52 -3.02
C LEU A 50 -7.61 2.59 -2.06
N ASN A 51 -7.47 3.85 -2.44
CA ASN A 51 -8.00 4.98 -1.72
C ASN A 51 -9.18 5.55 -2.51
N MET A 52 -10.24 5.85 -1.77
CA MET A 52 -11.47 6.41 -2.31
C MET A 52 -11.87 7.56 -1.40
N ASP A 53 -11.85 8.76 -1.94
CA ASP A 53 -12.14 9.99 -1.20
C ASP A 53 -13.22 10.77 -1.96
N TRP A 54 -14.15 11.35 -1.22
CA TRP A 54 -15.16 12.24 -1.78
C TRP A 54 -15.13 13.55 -1.02
N PHE A 55 -14.98 14.64 -1.74
CA PHE A 55 -14.97 15.98 -1.17
C PHE A 55 -15.84 16.92 -1.99
N GLN A 56 -16.29 17.98 -1.33
CA GLN A 56 -17.09 19.04 -1.95
C GLN A 56 -16.17 20.25 -2.20
N PRO A 57 -15.74 20.52 -3.44
CA PRO A 57 -14.79 21.60 -3.72
C PRO A 57 -15.40 23.01 -3.60
N PHE A 58 -16.73 23.15 -3.57
CA PHE A 58 -17.42 24.43 -3.58
C PHE A 58 -18.44 24.55 -2.45
N VAL A 59 -18.44 25.67 -1.73
CA VAL A 59 -19.43 25.98 -0.69
C VAL A 59 -20.82 26.13 -1.34
N ASN A 60 -21.84 25.51 -0.74
CA ASN A 60 -23.24 25.51 -1.21
C ASN A 60 -23.51 24.84 -2.58
N SER A 61 -22.61 23.97 -3.04
CA SER A 61 -22.83 23.12 -4.21
C SER A 61 -23.48 21.79 -3.83
N GLN A 62 -24.34 21.24 -4.69
CA GLN A 62 -24.84 19.86 -4.55
C GLN A 62 -23.90 18.83 -5.20
N TYR A 63 -22.83 19.28 -5.87
CA TYR A 63 -21.88 18.43 -6.56
C TYR A 63 -20.77 17.93 -5.61
N SER A 64 -20.62 16.61 -5.52
CA SER A 64 -19.51 15.94 -4.87
C SER A 64 -18.50 15.45 -5.91
N VAL A 65 -17.21 15.62 -5.62
CA VAL A 65 -16.13 15.10 -6.46
C VAL A 65 -15.49 13.92 -5.72
N GLY A 66 -15.48 12.77 -6.38
CA GLY A 66 -14.81 11.57 -5.90
C GLY A 66 -13.46 11.38 -6.59
N VAL A 67 -12.46 10.94 -5.83
CA VAL A 67 -11.18 10.48 -6.35
C VAL A 67 -11.02 9.02 -5.95
N ILE A 68 -10.80 8.16 -6.95
CA ILE A 68 -10.41 6.77 -6.76
C ILE A 68 -8.99 6.64 -7.27
N TYR A 69 -8.06 6.21 -6.42
CA TYR A 69 -6.69 5.98 -6.82
C TYR A 69 -6.09 4.77 -6.11
N ALA A 70 -5.16 4.10 -6.76
CA ALA A 70 -4.44 2.97 -6.20
C ALA A 70 -2.92 3.18 -6.23
N VAL A 71 -2.23 2.59 -5.26
CA VAL A 71 -0.75 2.63 -5.19
C VAL A 71 -0.18 1.26 -4.91
N PHE A 72 0.99 0.99 -5.51
CA PHE A 72 1.76 -0.22 -5.23
C PHE A 72 2.47 -0.08 -3.90
N CYS A 73 1.99 -0.81 -2.90
CA CYS A 73 2.57 -0.83 -1.57
C CYS A 73 3.98 -1.43 -1.57
N ASN A 74 4.33 -2.25 -2.57
CA ASN A 74 5.65 -2.85 -2.76
C ASN A 74 6.79 -1.82 -2.84
N LEU A 75 6.48 -0.58 -3.27
CA LEU A 75 7.45 0.49 -3.36
C LEU A 75 7.84 1.04 -1.97
N PRO A 76 9.05 1.60 -1.83
CA PRO A 76 9.42 2.36 -0.65
C PRO A 76 8.44 3.49 -0.36
N ARG A 77 8.27 3.84 0.93
CA ARG A 77 7.32 4.87 1.38
C ARG A 77 7.48 6.21 0.64
N ASN A 78 8.71 6.61 0.33
CA ASN A 78 9.01 7.87 -0.38
C ASN A 78 8.70 7.81 -1.90
N GLU A 79 8.46 6.64 -2.47
CA GLU A 79 8.15 6.45 -3.88
C GLU A 79 6.65 6.22 -4.13
N ARG A 80 5.92 5.56 -3.20
CA ARG A 80 4.53 5.12 -3.39
C ARG A 80 3.57 6.19 -3.90
N PHE A 81 3.66 7.40 -3.35
CA PHE A 81 2.71 8.49 -3.60
C PHE A 81 3.23 9.53 -4.60
N LYS A 82 4.29 9.21 -5.36
CA LYS A 82 4.70 10.09 -6.46
C LYS A 82 3.70 10.01 -7.61
N PRO A 83 3.44 11.10 -8.35
CA PRO A 83 2.42 11.13 -9.40
C PRO A 83 2.54 9.98 -10.43
N HIS A 84 3.76 9.60 -10.80
CA HIS A 84 4.02 8.52 -11.76
C HIS A 84 3.82 7.09 -11.20
N ASN A 85 3.58 6.94 -9.90
CA ASN A 85 3.35 5.66 -9.23
C ASN A 85 1.91 5.51 -8.70
N ILE A 86 1.05 6.51 -8.95
CA ILE A 86 -0.36 6.49 -8.60
C ILE A 86 -1.15 6.02 -9.83
N LEU A 87 -2.00 5.01 -9.64
CA LEU A 87 -2.96 4.57 -10.63
C LEU A 87 -4.25 5.33 -10.41
N THR A 88 -4.66 6.12 -11.39
CA THR A 88 -5.95 6.81 -11.43
C THR A 88 -6.72 6.38 -12.68
N ASN A 89 -8.03 6.67 -12.72
CA ASN A 89 -8.81 6.62 -13.97
C ASN A 89 -8.42 7.80 -14.88
#